data_AF-A0A9P0NR13-F1
#
_entry.id   AF-A0A9P0NR13-F1
#
_cell.length_a   1.000
_cell.length_b   1.000
_cell.length_c   1.000
_cell.angle_alpha   90.00
_cell.angle_beta   90.00
_cell.angle_gamma   90.00
#
_symmetry.space_group_name_H-M   'P 1'
#
loop_
_entity.id
_entity.type
_entity.pdbx_description
1 polymer ?
#
loop_
_entity_poly.entity_id
_entity_poly.type
_entity_poly.pdbx_seq_one_letter_code
_entity_poly.pdbx_strand_id
1 'polypeptide(L)'
;MNVSFSPRFLNNIYFKHSWYKHRLQLYRLFCSHKTCSNHSPDTSNVLEPELDRKTKFKHKLLEGPNLKDFFKDEHLASQEHLPEEEVAPYLRFSPKTNIKRKVYLDVYGCQMNVNDAEIVLAILKNNDFEPTKDLIEADVILILTCAIRDSAEEKIWGRLGFLKGLKRTRKKDRPSLKIGLLGCMAERLKTKVLETSDMVDLVAGPDSYRDLPRLLSLTDTDQRSVNVLLSLDETYADISPVVENSISAYVSIMRGCDNMCTYCIVPFTRGRERSRPVSSILREVEQLSEKGVKEVTLLGQNVNSYRLVTYNTKNLLNRVAAVNPEMRIRFTSPHPKDFPDEVVEVNTSY
;
A
#
# COMPACT_ATOMS: atom_id res chain seq x y z
N MET A 1 -5.79 61.50 -13.54
CA MET A 1 -6.61 60.49 -14.26
C MET A 1 -6.77 59.32 -13.28
N ASN A 2 -7.83 59.31 -12.46
CA ASN A 2 -9.11 58.60 -12.72
C ASN A 2 -8.83 57.17 -13.23
N VAL A 3 -9.24 56.09 -12.55
CA VAL A 3 -10.63 55.68 -12.34
C VAL A 3 -10.80 54.77 -11.11
N SER A 4 -11.92 55.02 -10.43
CA SER A 4 -12.69 54.35 -9.37
C SER A 4 -12.71 52.82 -9.22
N PHE A 5 -12.80 52.37 -7.96
CA PHE A 5 -13.65 51.25 -7.55
C PHE A 5 -14.76 51.77 -6.64
N SER A 6 -16.00 51.41 -6.95
CA SER A 6 -17.18 51.63 -6.10
C SER A 6 -18.06 50.36 -6.10
N PRO A 7 -18.66 50.03 -4.94
CA PRO A 7 -19.09 48.68 -4.58
C PRO A 7 -20.58 48.47 -4.80
N ARG A 8 -21.01 47.22 -5.03
CA ARG A 8 -22.43 46.87 -5.01
C ARG A 8 -22.71 45.52 -4.36
N PHE A 9 -23.36 45.64 -3.21
CA PHE A 9 -24.31 44.72 -2.58
C PHE A 9 -23.76 43.54 -1.76
N LEU A 10 -23.30 43.89 -0.56
CA LEU A 10 -23.58 43.12 0.66
C LEU A 10 -25.05 43.32 1.05
N ASN A 11 -25.83 42.23 1.10
CA ASN A 11 -26.91 41.99 2.08
C ASN A 11 -27.65 40.68 1.77
N ASN A 12 -27.40 39.66 2.59
CA ASN A 12 -28.44 38.77 3.12
C ASN A 12 -27.80 38.05 4.32
N ILE A 13 -27.86 38.69 5.49
CA ILE A 13 -28.87 38.43 6.52
C ILE A 13 -28.77 36.98 7.02
N TYR A 14 -27.84 36.83 7.96
CA TYR A 14 -27.84 35.77 8.97
C TYR A 14 -29.15 35.86 9.76
N PHE A 15 -29.98 34.82 9.71
CA PHE A 15 -31.04 34.62 10.68
C PHE A 15 -31.06 33.17 11.16
N LYS A 16 -31.10 33.06 12.50
CA LYS A 16 -31.45 31.91 13.34
C LYS A 16 -30.32 30.93 13.68
N HIS A 17 -29.40 31.43 14.50
CA HIS A 17 -28.91 30.69 15.67
C HIS A 17 -29.92 30.84 16.81
N SER A 18 -30.54 29.75 17.23
CA SER A 18 -31.16 29.46 18.54
C SER A 18 -31.97 28.19 18.27
N TRP A 19 -31.69 27.06 18.91
CA TRP A 19 -32.33 26.63 20.15
C TRP A 19 -31.62 25.33 20.59
N TYR A 20 -31.73 25.01 21.88
CA TYR A 20 -31.23 23.82 22.60
C TYR A 20 -29.92 23.96 23.40
N LYS A 21 -30.03 24.76 24.47
CA LYS A 21 -29.53 24.38 25.81
C LYS A 21 -30.71 24.33 26.79
N HIS A 22 -30.59 23.42 27.77
CA HIS A 22 -31.44 23.15 28.95
C HIS A 22 -32.67 22.25 28.77
N ARG A 23 -32.65 21.06 29.43
CA ARG A 23 -33.20 20.93 30.80
C ARG A 23 -32.78 19.62 31.48
N LEU A 24 -32.26 19.77 32.71
CA LEU A 24 -32.01 18.74 33.71
C LEU A 24 -33.32 18.26 34.36
N GLN A 25 -33.31 16.99 34.77
CA GLN A 25 -33.91 16.33 35.95
C GLN A 25 -35.22 16.86 36.59
N LEU A 26 -36.12 15.94 36.97
CA LEU A 26 -36.36 15.51 38.37
C LEU A 26 -37.65 14.64 38.47
N TYR A 27 -37.50 13.44 39.09
CA TYR A 27 -38.44 12.70 39.98
C TYR A 27 -39.87 12.33 39.49
N ARG A 28 -40.52 11.20 39.82
CA ARG A 28 -40.62 10.43 41.07
C ARG A 28 -41.46 9.14 40.82
N LEU A 29 -41.23 8.10 41.64
CA LEU A 29 -42.19 7.10 42.18
C LEU A 29 -42.80 6.03 41.24
N PHE A 30 -42.46 4.77 41.50
CA PHE A 30 -43.38 3.83 42.17
C PHE A 30 -42.58 2.75 42.93
N CYS A 31 -43.08 2.43 44.12
CA CYS A 31 -42.49 1.57 45.14
C CYS A 31 -43.37 0.32 45.30
N SER A 32 -42.78 -0.84 45.57
CA SER A 32 -43.25 -1.86 46.53
C SER A 32 -42.80 -3.27 46.10
N HIS A 33 -41.88 -3.88 46.86
CA HIS A 33 -42.28 -4.96 47.76
C HIS A 33 -41.20 -5.24 48.80
N LYS A 34 -41.63 -5.20 50.06
CA LYS A 34 -40.89 -5.59 51.27
C LYS A 34 -40.75 -7.11 51.32
N THR A 35 -39.62 -7.60 51.82
CA THR A 35 -39.55 -8.41 53.06
C THR A 35 -38.09 -8.60 53.46
N CYS A 36 -37.72 -8.05 54.62
CA CYS A 36 -36.54 -8.43 55.39
C CYS A 36 -37.03 -8.87 56.78
N SER A 37 -36.48 -9.97 57.28
CA SER A 37 -36.43 -10.32 58.70
C SER A 37 -35.01 -10.81 58.98
N ASN A 38 -34.18 -9.96 59.57
CA ASN A 38 -33.78 -9.99 60.99
C ASN A 38 -32.80 -11.13 61.33
N HIS A 39 -31.52 -10.78 61.44
CA HIS A 39 -30.74 -11.06 62.65
C HIS A 39 -29.71 -9.96 62.89
N SER A 40 -29.59 -9.60 64.16
CA SER A 40 -28.95 -8.43 64.75
C SER A 40 -27.42 -8.57 64.87
N PRO A 41 -26.71 -7.51 65.31
CA PRO A 41 -25.37 -7.16 64.84
C PRO A 41 -24.26 -7.77 65.69
N ASP A 42 -23.07 -7.90 65.11
CA ASP A 42 -21.86 -7.85 65.90
C ASP A 42 -20.80 -6.97 65.26
N THR A 43 -20.03 -6.38 66.16
CA THR A 43 -19.28 -5.14 66.05
C THR A 43 -17.95 -5.26 65.29
N SER A 44 -17.65 -4.30 64.41
CA SER A 44 -16.38 -3.55 64.37
C SER A 44 -16.29 -2.71 63.09
N ASN A 45 -16.35 -1.40 63.27
CA ASN A 45 -15.96 -0.42 62.26
C ASN A 45 -14.45 -0.58 62.00
N VAL A 46 -14.08 -1.00 60.80
CA VAL A 46 -12.80 -0.63 60.19
C VAL A 46 -13.11 0.03 58.86
N LEU A 47 -12.97 1.35 58.84
CA LEU A 47 -13.03 2.18 57.63
C LEU A 47 -11.86 1.78 56.72
N GLU A 48 -12.11 1.04 55.64
CA GLU A 48 -11.13 0.89 54.57
C GLU A 48 -11.01 2.23 53.81
N PRO A 49 -9.80 2.77 53.60
CA PRO A 49 -9.64 3.96 52.80
C PRO A 49 -9.89 3.64 51.32
N GLU A 50 -10.73 4.45 50.66
CA GLU A 50 -10.93 4.41 49.21
C GLU A 50 -9.61 4.66 48.46
N LEU A 51 -8.86 3.59 48.20
CA LEU A 51 -7.69 3.67 47.34
C LEU A 51 -8.16 3.84 45.88
N ASP A 52 -7.82 4.99 45.30
CA ASP A 52 -8.13 5.40 43.93
C ASP A 52 -7.94 4.24 42.92
N ARG A 53 -8.89 4.09 41.99
CA ARG A 53 -8.97 2.98 41.02
C ARG A 53 -7.68 2.86 40.19
N LYS A 54 -6.96 3.98 40.00
CA LYS A 54 -5.62 4.03 39.39
C LYS A 54 -4.55 3.33 40.23
N THR A 55 -4.61 3.45 41.55
CA THR A 55 -3.67 2.86 42.50
C THR A 55 -3.88 1.35 42.58
N LYS A 56 -5.14 0.90 42.60
CA LYS A 56 -5.49 -0.54 42.47
C LYS A 56 -4.99 -1.14 41.15
N PHE A 57 -5.15 -0.43 40.04
CA PHE A 57 -4.65 -0.90 38.74
C PHE A 57 -3.11 -0.97 38.68
N LYS A 58 -2.41 0.03 39.24
CA LYS A 58 -0.95 0.02 39.35
C LYS A 58 -0.44 -1.12 40.24
N HIS A 59 -1.08 -1.38 41.37
CA HIS A 59 -0.72 -2.51 42.24
C HIS A 59 -0.90 -3.85 41.50
N LYS A 60 -1.98 -3.99 40.74
CA LYS A 60 -2.27 -5.18 39.93
C LYS A 60 -1.28 -5.40 38.77
N LEU A 61 -0.68 -4.33 38.25
CA LEU A 61 0.39 -4.40 37.25
C LEU A 61 1.74 -4.77 37.88
N LEU A 62 2.00 -4.33 39.11
CA LEU A 62 3.22 -4.68 39.85
C LEU A 62 3.25 -6.14 40.30
N GLU A 63 2.07 -6.73 40.56
CA GLU A 63 1.89 -8.15 40.91
C GLU A 63 1.62 -9.05 39.68
N GLY A 64 1.57 -8.48 38.48
CA GLY A 64 1.36 -9.24 37.25
C GLY A 64 2.62 -9.99 36.79
N PRO A 65 2.48 -11.07 36.00
CA PRO A 65 3.63 -11.76 35.43
C PRO A 65 4.47 -10.78 34.60
N ASN A 66 5.77 -10.75 34.87
CA ASN A 66 6.71 -9.92 34.12
C ASN A 66 7.00 -10.60 32.77
N LEU A 67 7.52 -9.86 31.80
CA LEU A 67 7.92 -10.36 30.49
C LEU A 67 8.82 -11.62 30.59
N LYS A 68 9.69 -11.68 31.61
CA LYS A 68 10.54 -12.85 31.87
C LYS A 68 9.76 -14.11 32.25
N ASP A 69 8.58 -13.97 32.85
CA ASP A 69 7.72 -15.11 33.19
C ASP A 69 7.05 -15.72 31.95
N PHE A 70 6.91 -14.94 30.86
CA PHE A 70 6.45 -15.45 29.55
C PHE A 70 7.56 -16.14 28.75
N PHE A 71 8.82 -15.88 29.07
CA PHE A 71 9.98 -16.54 28.44
C PHE A 71 10.49 -17.76 29.23
N LYS A 72 9.82 -18.13 30.33
CA LYS A 72 10.14 -19.33 31.13
C LYS A 72 9.60 -20.63 30.52
N ASP A 73 8.86 -20.57 29.43
CA ASP A 73 8.52 -21.78 28.67
C ASP A 73 9.81 -22.38 28.09
N GLU A 74 10.30 -23.45 28.72
CA GLU A 74 11.43 -24.29 28.24
C GLU A 74 11.20 -24.81 26.81
N HIS A 75 9.96 -24.76 26.32
CA HIS A 75 9.58 -25.06 24.94
C HIS A 75 10.09 -24.07 23.89
N LEU A 76 10.46 -22.84 24.27
CA LEU A 76 11.02 -21.85 23.33
C LEU A 76 12.53 -22.04 23.07
N ALA A 77 13.26 -22.65 24.02
CA ALA A 77 14.70 -22.86 23.90
C ALA A 77 15.07 -24.06 23.01
N SER A 78 14.11 -24.92 22.67
CA SER A 78 14.31 -26.17 21.94
C SER A 78 13.71 -26.19 20.53
N GLN A 79 13.13 -25.07 20.06
CA GLN A 79 12.65 -24.94 18.67
C GLN A 79 13.78 -24.48 17.74
N GLU A 80 14.67 -25.39 17.34
CA GLU A 80 15.60 -25.19 16.21
C GLU A 80 14.90 -25.21 14.83
N HIS A 81 13.58 -25.35 14.82
CA HIS A 81 12.74 -25.14 13.65
C HIS A 81 11.60 -24.21 14.03
N LEU A 82 11.64 -22.98 13.54
CA LEU A 82 10.40 -22.24 13.28
C LEU A 82 9.58 -23.15 12.34
N PRO A 83 8.31 -23.46 12.66
CA PRO A 83 7.44 -24.12 11.71
C PRO A 83 7.48 -23.31 10.41
N GLU A 84 7.61 -23.97 9.26
CA GLU A 84 7.20 -23.34 8.00
C GLU A 84 5.85 -22.66 8.25
N GLU A 85 5.69 -21.38 7.87
CA GLU A 85 4.43 -20.68 8.04
C GLU A 85 3.31 -21.52 7.43
N GLU A 86 2.58 -22.25 8.28
CA GLU A 86 1.39 -22.97 7.86
C GLU A 86 0.38 -21.90 7.46
N VAL A 87 0.28 -21.65 6.15
CA VAL A 87 -0.68 -20.73 5.57
C VAL A 87 -2.05 -21.11 6.11
N ALA A 88 -2.60 -20.24 6.95
CA ALA A 88 -3.85 -20.51 7.66
C ALA A 88 -4.92 -20.99 6.66
N PRO A 89 -5.68 -22.05 6.95
CA PRO A 89 -6.49 -22.76 5.95
C PRO A 89 -7.55 -21.88 5.25
N TYR A 90 -7.97 -20.77 5.86
CA TYR A 90 -8.88 -19.79 5.25
C TYR A 90 -8.21 -18.82 4.26
N LEU A 91 -6.88 -18.82 4.16
CA LEU A 91 -6.09 -18.05 3.19
C LEU A 91 -5.84 -18.83 1.89
N ARG A 92 -6.29 -20.08 1.78
CA ARG A 92 -6.12 -20.85 0.55
C ARG A 92 -7.02 -20.27 -0.54
N PHE A 93 -6.38 -19.60 -1.50
CA PHE A 93 -6.96 -19.33 -2.81
C PHE A 93 -7.26 -20.68 -3.47
N SER A 94 -8.51 -21.13 -3.40
CA SER A 94 -8.97 -22.26 -4.21
C SER A 94 -9.57 -21.68 -5.48
N PRO A 95 -8.91 -21.82 -6.65
CA PRO A 95 -9.53 -21.43 -7.90
C PRO A 95 -10.84 -22.22 -8.06
N LYS A 96 -11.97 -21.53 -8.22
CA LYS A 96 -13.29 -22.16 -8.42
C LYS A 96 -13.38 -22.94 -9.73
N THR A 97 -12.37 -22.85 -10.60
CA THR A 97 -12.33 -23.46 -11.94
C THR A 97 -10.92 -23.89 -12.31
N ASN A 98 -10.78 -25.03 -12.99
CA ASN A 98 -9.50 -25.55 -13.52
C ASN A 98 -8.96 -24.75 -14.74
N ILE A 99 -9.49 -23.55 -14.97
CA ILE A 99 -9.16 -22.65 -16.09
C ILE A 99 -8.43 -21.45 -15.52
N LYS A 100 -7.21 -21.21 -15.99
CA LYS A 100 -6.41 -20.03 -15.61
C LYS A 100 -7.11 -18.77 -16.13
N ARG A 101 -7.33 -17.80 -15.24
CA ARG A 101 -7.96 -16.53 -15.61
C ARG A 101 -6.97 -15.67 -16.37
N LYS A 102 -7.41 -15.12 -17.51
CA LYS A 102 -6.56 -14.25 -18.32
C LYS A 102 -6.51 -12.83 -17.73
N VAL A 103 -5.32 -12.26 -17.60
CA VAL A 103 -5.08 -10.92 -17.06
C VAL A 103 -4.49 -10.02 -18.14
N TYR A 104 -5.12 -8.88 -18.37
CA TYR A 104 -4.59 -7.81 -19.20
C TYR A 104 -4.15 -6.64 -18.32
N LEU A 105 -2.92 -6.17 -18.51
CA LEU A 105 -2.40 -4.98 -17.85
C LEU A 105 -2.37 -3.79 -18.82
N ASP A 106 -2.96 -2.68 -18.39
CA ASP A 106 -2.95 -1.41 -19.13
C ASP A 106 -2.10 -0.40 -18.37
N VAL A 107 -0.92 -0.07 -18.90
CA VAL A 107 0.09 0.71 -18.17
C VAL A 107 0.08 2.17 -18.64
N TYR A 108 -0.21 3.07 -17.72
CA TYR A 108 -0.19 4.52 -17.91
C TYR A 108 0.74 5.18 -16.89
N GLY A 109 1.84 5.78 -17.35
CA GLY A 109 2.69 6.56 -16.45
C GLY A 109 4.15 6.60 -16.86
N CYS A 110 5.02 6.33 -15.90
CA CYS A 110 6.48 6.42 -16.05
C CYS A 110 7.15 5.04 -16.08
N GLN A 111 8.48 5.04 -16.19
CA GLN A 111 9.32 3.83 -16.16
C GLN A 111 9.07 2.97 -14.91
N MET A 112 8.78 3.61 -13.77
CA MET A 112 8.44 2.88 -12.54
C MET A 112 7.12 2.11 -12.68
N ASN A 113 6.15 2.63 -13.44
CA ASN A 113 4.92 1.88 -13.73
C ASN A 113 5.16 0.70 -14.67
N VAL A 114 6.09 0.81 -15.62
CA VAL A 114 6.47 -0.32 -16.47
C VAL A 114 7.09 -1.44 -15.61
N ASN A 115 8.02 -1.10 -14.73
CA ASN A 115 8.59 -2.06 -13.78
C ASN A 115 7.54 -2.63 -12.81
N ASP A 116 6.64 -1.79 -12.28
CA ASP A 116 5.55 -2.23 -11.40
C ASP A 116 4.60 -3.19 -12.13
N ALA A 117 4.39 -3.04 -13.44
CA ALA A 117 3.59 -3.95 -14.23
C ALA A 117 4.21 -5.35 -14.27
N GLU A 118 5.52 -5.45 -14.44
CA GLU A 118 6.24 -6.72 -14.42
C GLU A 118 6.17 -7.40 -13.05
N ILE A 119 6.25 -6.62 -11.96
CA ILE A 119 6.04 -7.11 -10.59
C ILE A 119 4.62 -7.67 -10.42
N VAL A 120 3.60 -6.92 -10.84
CA VAL A 120 2.20 -7.36 -10.76
C VAL A 120 1.98 -8.65 -11.56
N LEU A 121 2.55 -8.74 -12.77
CA LEU A 121 2.47 -9.94 -13.60
C LEU A 121 3.15 -11.14 -12.94
N ALA A 122 4.33 -10.96 -12.33
CA ALA A 122 5.03 -12.02 -11.62
C ALA A 122 4.21 -12.55 -10.44
N ILE A 123 3.60 -11.66 -9.65
CA ILE A 123 2.72 -12.02 -8.52
C ILE A 123 1.52 -12.84 -9.01
N LEU A 124 0.84 -12.36 -10.05
CA LEU A 124 -0.37 -13.02 -10.57
C LEU A 124 -0.05 -14.35 -11.25
N LYS A 125 1.06 -14.45 -11.97
CA LYS A 125 1.53 -15.72 -12.58
C LYS A 125 1.80 -16.80 -11.53
N ASN A 126 2.34 -16.42 -10.37
CA ASN A 126 2.54 -17.33 -9.23
C ASN A 126 1.23 -17.73 -8.53
N ASN A 127 0.10 -17.10 -8.87
CA ASN A 127 -1.24 -17.37 -8.32
C ASN A 127 -2.22 -17.84 -9.40
N ASP A 128 -1.73 -18.61 -10.40
CA ASP A 128 -2.53 -19.24 -11.46
C ASP A 128 -3.29 -18.31 -12.42
N PHE A 129 -2.84 -17.06 -12.55
CA PHE A 129 -3.31 -16.18 -13.61
C PHE A 129 -2.41 -16.25 -14.84
N GLU A 130 -3.00 -16.08 -16.02
CA GLU A 130 -2.29 -16.09 -17.30
C GLU A 130 -2.27 -14.68 -17.92
N PRO A 131 -1.11 -14.08 -18.23
CA PRO A 131 -1.07 -12.80 -18.90
C PRO A 131 -1.60 -12.90 -20.35
N THR A 132 -2.35 -11.90 -20.80
CA THR A 132 -2.81 -11.77 -22.19
C THR A 132 -2.55 -10.37 -22.72
N LYS A 133 -2.27 -10.28 -24.03
CA LYS A 133 -2.19 -9.02 -24.78
C LYS A 133 -3.53 -8.63 -25.42
N ASP A 134 -4.51 -9.53 -25.40
CA ASP A 134 -5.84 -9.27 -25.94
C ASP A 134 -6.80 -8.83 -24.83
N LEU A 135 -7.34 -7.62 -24.99
CA LEU A 135 -8.31 -7.03 -24.07
C LEU A 135 -9.64 -7.81 -24.03
N ILE A 136 -10.07 -8.38 -25.16
CA ILE A 136 -11.36 -9.08 -25.29
C ILE A 136 -11.30 -10.44 -24.58
N GLU A 137 -10.15 -11.09 -24.60
CA GLU A 137 -9.95 -12.38 -23.95
C GLU A 137 -9.72 -12.30 -22.44
N ALA A 138 -9.40 -11.13 -21.90
CA ALA A 138 -9.05 -10.94 -20.51
C ALA A 138 -10.25 -11.15 -19.58
N ASP A 139 -10.07 -11.89 -18.47
CA ASP A 139 -11.06 -12.04 -17.39
C ASP A 139 -10.84 -11.04 -16.25
N VAL A 140 -9.63 -10.47 -16.19
CA VAL A 140 -9.25 -9.39 -15.28
C VAL A 140 -8.50 -8.34 -16.09
N ILE A 141 -8.91 -7.08 -15.98
CA ILE A 141 -8.23 -5.94 -16.60
C ILE A 141 -7.73 -5.04 -15.48
N LEU A 142 -6.42 -4.85 -15.39
CA LEU A 142 -5.77 -4.03 -14.38
C LEU A 142 -5.15 -2.79 -15.03
N ILE A 143 -5.60 -1.61 -14.63
CA ILE A 143 -5.05 -0.35 -15.11
C ILE A 143 -4.04 0.16 -14.11
N LEU A 144 -2.76 0.20 -14.49
CA LEU A 144 -1.68 0.70 -13.66
C LEU A 144 -1.40 2.16 -14.00
N THR A 145 -1.56 3.05 -13.02
CA THR A 145 -1.68 4.49 -13.27
C THR A 145 -0.75 5.36 -12.43
N CYS A 146 -0.43 6.55 -12.94
CA CYS A 146 0.39 7.56 -12.27
C CYS A 146 -0.45 8.75 -11.79
N ALA A 147 -0.13 9.34 -10.62
CA ALA A 147 -0.89 10.44 -10.01
C ALA A 147 -0.34 11.85 -10.28
N ILE A 148 0.71 11.98 -11.11
CA ILE A 148 1.53 13.19 -11.17
C ILE A 148 0.91 14.29 -12.06
N ARG A 149 0.10 13.94 -13.07
CA ARG A 149 -0.45 14.91 -14.04
C ARG A 149 -1.97 14.84 -14.08
N ASP A 150 -2.65 15.98 -13.97
CA ASP A 150 -4.12 16.02 -13.95
C ASP A 150 -4.75 15.56 -15.29
N SER A 151 -4.09 15.80 -16.42
CA SER A 151 -4.52 15.27 -17.73
C SER A 151 -4.45 13.73 -17.83
N ALA A 152 -3.80 13.06 -16.88
CA ALA A 152 -3.87 11.62 -16.78
C ALA A 152 -5.19 11.16 -16.15
N GLU A 153 -5.77 11.90 -15.20
CA GLU A 153 -7.02 11.52 -14.52
C GLU A 153 -8.19 11.42 -15.50
N GLU A 154 -8.39 12.43 -16.36
CA GLU A 154 -9.46 12.42 -17.37
C GLU A 154 -9.36 11.23 -18.34
N LYS A 155 -8.14 10.87 -18.74
CA LYS A 155 -7.89 9.70 -19.60
C LYS A 155 -8.28 8.41 -18.91
N ILE A 156 -7.98 8.28 -17.62
CA ILE A 156 -8.35 7.09 -16.84
C ILE A 156 -9.86 6.99 -16.68
N TRP A 157 -10.57 8.10 -16.43
CA TRP A 157 -12.04 8.08 -16.36
C TRP A 157 -12.68 7.67 -17.69
N GLY A 158 -12.20 8.21 -18.82
CA GLY A 158 -12.64 7.78 -20.15
C GLY A 158 -12.38 6.29 -20.40
N ARG A 159 -11.20 5.80 -20.00
CA ARG A 159 -10.82 4.39 -20.12
C ARG A 159 -11.72 3.48 -19.27
N LEU A 160 -11.98 3.85 -18.02
CA LEU A 160 -12.91 3.13 -17.14
C LEU A 160 -14.33 3.08 -17.71
N GLY A 161 -14.81 4.18 -18.30
CA GLY A 161 -16.10 4.22 -18.99
C GLY A 161 -16.18 3.23 -20.15
N PHE A 162 -15.14 3.16 -20.98
CA PHE A 162 -15.03 2.18 -22.06
C PHE A 162 -15.05 0.73 -21.53
N LEU A 163 -14.24 0.42 -20.51
CA LEU A 163 -14.18 -0.92 -19.92
C LEU A 163 -15.50 -1.33 -19.25
N LYS A 164 -16.22 -0.38 -18.65
CA LYS A 164 -17.57 -0.62 -18.12
C LYS A 164 -18.54 -1.04 -19.23
N GLY A 165 -18.45 -0.44 -20.42
CA GLY A 165 -19.19 -0.88 -21.60
C GLY A 165 -18.84 -2.31 -22.02
N LEU A 166 -17.55 -2.65 -22.02
CA LEU A 166 -17.07 -3.99 -22.32
C LEU A 166 -17.58 -5.03 -21.30
N LYS A 167 -17.54 -4.71 -20.01
CA LYS A 167 -18.07 -5.55 -18.93
C LYS A 167 -19.56 -5.86 -19.11
N ARG A 168 -20.35 -4.87 -19.57
CA ARG A 168 -21.80 -5.03 -19.82
C ARG A 168 -22.13 -5.88 -21.04
N THR A 169 -21.31 -5.82 -22.08
CA THR A 169 -21.51 -6.55 -23.35
C THR A 169 -20.93 -7.96 -23.32
N ARG A 170 -20.21 -8.31 -22.26
CA ARG A 170 -19.61 -9.62 -22.06
C ARG A 170 -20.66 -10.72 -22.02
N LYS A 171 -20.38 -11.82 -22.72
CA LYS A 171 -21.26 -12.99 -22.79
C LYS A 171 -21.37 -13.68 -21.42
N LYS A 172 -22.55 -14.23 -21.12
CA LYS A 172 -22.89 -14.87 -19.83
C LYS A 172 -22.22 -16.23 -19.59
N ASP A 173 -21.65 -16.84 -20.63
CA ASP A 173 -20.88 -18.10 -20.59
C ASP A 173 -19.46 -17.90 -20.04
N ARG A 174 -19.00 -16.66 -19.94
CA ARG A 174 -17.67 -16.31 -19.42
C ARG A 174 -17.75 -15.79 -17.98
N PRO A 175 -16.68 -15.93 -17.18
CA PRO A 175 -16.61 -15.33 -15.85
C PRO A 175 -16.82 -13.82 -15.94
N SER A 176 -17.42 -13.21 -14.91
CA SER A 176 -17.61 -11.76 -14.85
C SER A 176 -16.28 -11.02 -14.96
N LEU A 177 -16.20 -10.05 -15.86
CA LEU A 177 -14.99 -9.23 -16.06
C LEU A 177 -14.73 -8.40 -14.81
N LYS A 178 -13.52 -8.53 -14.26
CA LYS A 178 -13.06 -7.71 -13.12
C LYS A 178 -12.18 -6.58 -13.61
N ILE A 179 -12.46 -5.37 -13.16
CA ILE A 179 -11.71 -4.15 -13.51
C ILE A 179 -11.01 -3.65 -12.26
N GLY A 180 -9.69 -3.52 -12.31
CA GLY A 180 -8.86 -3.01 -11.22
C GLY A 180 -8.16 -1.72 -11.58
N LEU A 181 -8.07 -0.79 -10.62
CA LEU A 181 -7.27 0.43 -10.72
C LEU A 181 -6.08 0.34 -9.75
N LEU A 182 -4.87 0.44 -10.28
CA LEU A 182 -3.62 0.25 -9.56
C LEU A 182 -2.73 1.49 -9.61
N GLY A 183 -1.80 1.59 -8.66
CA GLY A 183 -0.70 2.55 -8.67
C GLY A 183 -0.99 3.85 -7.91
N CYS A 184 -0.22 4.91 -8.18
CA CYS A 184 -0.28 6.13 -7.37
C CYS A 184 -1.65 6.83 -7.46
N MET A 185 -2.32 6.76 -8.62
CA MET A 185 -3.62 7.41 -8.80
C MET A 185 -4.71 6.70 -7.98
N ALA A 186 -4.58 5.38 -7.78
CA ALA A 186 -5.48 4.60 -6.94
C ALA A 186 -5.51 5.13 -5.50
N GLU A 187 -4.33 5.46 -4.93
CA GLU A 187 -4.24 6.06 -3.59
C GLU A 187 -4.80 7.49 -3.56
N ARG A 188 -4.54 8.30 -4.58
CA ARG A 188 -5.06 9.68 -4.68
C ARG A 188 -6.59 9.74 -4.85
N LEU A 189 -7.17 8.84 -5.65
CA LEU A 189 -8.58 8.88 -6.06
C LEU A 189 -9.48 7.93 -5.28
N LYS A 190 -8.99 7.29 -4.21
CA LYS A 190 -9.73 6.25 -3.46
C LYS A 190 -11.17 6.63 -3.14
N THR A 191 -11.43 7.83 -2.62
CA THR A 191 -12.78 8.27 -2.25
C THR A 191 -13.69 8.42 -3.47
N LYS A 192 -13.22 9.09 -4.54
CA LYS A 192 -13.98 9.27 -5.78
C LYS A 192 -14.29 7.94 -6.47
N VAL A 193 -13.33 7.01 -6.48
CA VAL A 193 -13.51 5.69 -7.09
C VAL A 193 -14.50 4.85 -6.28
N LEU A 194 -14.47 4.93 -4.95
CA LEU A 194 -15.44 4.28 -4.08
C LEU A 194 -16.86 4.83 -4.27
N GLU A 195 -17.01 6.15 -4.43
CA GLU A 195 -18.30 6.80 -4.72
C GLU A 195 -18.83 6.43 -6.12
N THR A 196 -17.94 6.41 -7.12
CA THR A 196 -18.27 6.09 -8.51
C THR A 196 -18.40 4.57 -8.77
N SER A 197 -18.33 3.78 -7.70
CA SER A 197 -18.88 2.45 -7.44
C SER A 197 -18.96 1.46 -8.62
N ASP A 198 -19.69 1.74 -9.69
CA ASP A 198 -19.95 0.82 -10.78
C ASP A 198 -18.83 0.70 -11.84
N MET A 199 -17.72 1.43 -11.69
CA MET A 199 -16.64 1.43 -12.69
C MET A 199 -15.48 0.48 -12.37
N VAL A 200 -15.25 0.19 -11.09
CA VAL A 200 -14.04 -0.52 -10.62
C VAL A 200 -14.43 -1.55 -9.55
N ASP A 201 -13.90 -2.76 -9.68
CA ASP A 201 -14.11 -3.86 -8.71
C ASP A 201 -13.00 -3.89 -7.64
N LEU A 202 -11.78 -3.48 -8.02
CA LEU A 202 -10.58 -3.54 -7.18
C LEU A 202 -9.75 -2.26 -7.27
N VAL A 203 -9.28 -1.74 -6.14
CA VAL A 203 -8.32 -0.62 -6.09
C VAL A 203 -7.09 -1.02 -5.28
N ALA A 204 -5.88 -0.90 -5.85
CA ALA A 204 -4.65 -1.18 -5.11
C ALA A 204 -3.58 -0.10 -5.24
N GLY A 205 -2.96 0.26 -4.10
CA GLY A 205 -1.84 1.19 -4.04
C GLY A 205 -0.52 0.56 -4.50
N PRO A 206 0.54 1.37 -4.68
CA PRO A 206 1.82 0.89 -5.19
C PRO A 206 2.59 -0.05 -4.25
N ASP A 207 2.17 -0.15 -2.99
CA ASP A 207 2.77 -0.99 -1.95
C ASP A 207 1.89 -2.21 -1.60
N SER A 208 0.81 -2.44 -2.35
CA SER A 208 -0.19 -3.46 -2.04
C SER A 208 -0.33 -4.52 -3.13
N TYR A 209 0.63 -4.62 -4.06
CA TYR A 209 0.52 -5.55 -5.18
C TYR A 209 0.55 -7.02 -4.75
N ARG A 210 1.23 -7.37 -3.65
CA ARG A 210 1.20 -8.73 -3.08
C ARG A 210 -0.20 -9.18 -2.70
N ASP A 211 -1.05 -8.22 -2.36
CA ASP A 211 -2.41 -8.46 -1.90
C ASP A 211 -3.37 -8.69 -3.07
N LEU A 212 -2.95 -8.46 -4.33
CA LEU A 212 -3.80 -8.58 -5.51
C LEU A 212 -4.51 -9.94 -5.63
N PRO A 213 -3.88 -11.11 -5.39
CA PRO A 213 -4.58 -12.39 -5.45
C PRO A 213 -5.76 -12.46 -4.46
N ARG A 214 -5.55 -12.00 -3.22
CA ARG A 214 -6.59 -11.93 -2.19
C ARG A 214 -7.68 -10.92 -2.56
N LEU A 215 -7.29 -9.74 -3.05
CA LEU A 215 -8.25 -8.71 -3.43
C LEU A 215 -9.11 -9.17 -4.60
N LEU A 216 -8.54 -9.85 -5.59
CA LEU A 216 -9.27 -10.42 -6.72
C LEU A 216 -10.25 -11.50 -6.28
N SER A 217 -9.88 -12.37 -5.34
CA SER A 217 -10.79 -13.40 -4.83
C SER A 217 -12.00 -12.82 -4.09
N LEU A 218 -11.82 -11.71 -3.36
CA LEU A 218 -12.93 -10.97 -2.75
C LEU A 218 -13.89 -10.39 -3.80
N THR A 219 -13.39 -10.02 -4.98
CA THR A 219 -14.29 -9.53 -6.04
C THR A 219 -15.20 -10.61 -6.61
N ASP A 220 -14.88 -11.89 -6.44
CA ASP A 220 -15.72 -12.99 -6.94
C ASP A 220 -17.00 -13.18 -6.12
N THR A 221 -17.10 -12.61 -4.92
CA THR A 221 -18.35 -12.51 -4.15
C THR A 221 -19.10 -11.19 -4.39
N ASP A 222 -18.76 -10.50 -5.49
CA ASP A 222 -19.26 -9.17 -5.86
C ASP A 222 -19.02 -8.09 -4.78
N GLN A 223 -18.07 -8.34 -3.88
CA GLN A 223 -17.56 -7.35 -2.95
C GLN A 223 -16.43 -6.55 -3.61
N ARG A 224 -16.47 -5.22 -3.46
CA ARG A 224 -15.34 -4.39 -3.87
C ARG A 224 -14.20 -4.54 -2.89
N SER A 225 -12.99 -4.59 -3.41
CA SER A 225 -11.79 -4.74 -2.61
C SER A 225 -10.86 -3.56 -2.81
N VAL A 226 -10.37 -2.98 -1.71
CA VAL A 226 -9.49 -1.81 -1.74
C VAL A 226 -8.34 -2.03 -0.76
N ASN A 227 -7.11 -1.90 -1.25
CA ASN A 227 -5.93 -1.81 -0.39
C ASN A 227 -4.96 -0.80 -0.97
N VAL A 228 -4.90 0.36 -0.32
CA VAL A 228 -4.04 1.48 -0.73
C VAL A 228 -3.10 1.90 0.40
N LEU A 229 -2.96 1.04 1.41
CA LEU A 229 -2.12 1.30 2.57
C LEU A 229 -0.66 1.32 2.15
N LEU A 230 0.04 2.37 2.56
CA LEU A 230 1.47 2.51 2.34
C LEU A 230 2.22 1.71 3.39
N SER A 231 3.10 0.82 2.93
CA SER A 231 3.94 0.01 3.80
C SER A 231 5.22 0.79 4.18
N LEU A 232 5.83 0.44 5.31
CA LEU A 232 7.09 1.03 5.76
C LEU A 232 8.33 0.28 5.22
N ASP A 233 8.15 -0.92 4.67
CA ASP A 233 9.19 -1.89 4.39
C ASP A 233 9.13 -2.50 2.97
N GLU A 234 7.99 -2.40 2.29
CA GLU A 234 7.79 -3.02 0.98
C GLU A 234 8.71 -2.43 -0.10
N THR A 235 9.46 -3.31 -0.76
CA THR A 235 10.37 -2.99 -1.86
C THR A 235 10.29 -4.00 -3.01
N TYR A 236 9.50 -5.07 -2.87
CA TYR A 236 9.40 -6.21 -3.80
C TYR A 236 10.74 -6.90 -4.09
N ALA A 237 11.66 -6.91 -3.12
CA ALA A 237 13.02 -7.41 -3.29
C ALA A 237 13.14 -8.90 -3.65
N ASP A 238 12.14 -9.69 -3.32
CA ASP A 238 12.04 -11.14 -3.53
C ASP A 238 11.32 -11.50 -4.84
N ILE A 239 10.82 -10.51 -5.59
CA ILE A 239 10.07 -10.75 -6.83
C ILE A 239 10.97 -10.45 -8.02
N SER A 240 11.33 -11.49 -8.77
CA SER A 240 12.03 -11.33 -10.05
C SER A 240 11.04 -10.99 -11.16
N PRO A 241 11.11 -9.80 -11.78
CA PRO A 241 10.21 -9.42 -12.87
C PRO A 241 10.42 -10.27 -14.13
N VAL A 242 9.35 -10.43 -14.91
CA VAL A 242 9.36 -11.20 -16.16
C VAL A 242 9.79 -10.28 -17.30
N VAL A 243 11.08 -10.28 -17.63
CA VAL A 243 11.61 -9.58 -18.79
C VAL A 243 11.70 -10.54 -19.97
N GLU A 244 10.94 -10.26 -21.04
CA GLU A 244 10.99 -11.02 -22.30
C GLU A 244 11.80 -10.26 -23.36
N ASN A 245 12.91 -10.85 -23.81
CA ASN A 245 13.66 -10.48 -25.02
C ASN A 245 13.87 -8.97 -25.26
N SER A 246 14.25 -8.21 -24.23
CA SER A 246 14.56 -6.79 -24.34
C SER A 246 16.07 -6.52 -24.28
N ILE A 247 16.53 -5.51 -25.02
CA ILE A 247 17.93 -5.05 -24.97
C ILE A 247 18.20 -4.24 -23.70
N SER A 248 17.16 -3.57 -23.18
CA SER A 248 17.21 -2.77 -21.96
C SER A 248 16.17 -3.24 -20.94
N ALA A 249 16.48 -3.06 -19.66
CA ALA A 249 15.60 -3.40 -18.55
C ALA A 249 15.62 -2.33 -17.46
N TYR A 250 14.53 -2.28 -16.68
CA TYR A 250 14.40 -1.42 -15.52
C TYR A 250 14.60 -2.23 -14.24
N VAL A 251 15.38 -1.70 -13.30
CA VAL A 251 15.59 -2.34 -11.99
C VAL A 251 15.26 -1.33 -10.90
N SER A 252 14.20 -1.58 -10.15
CA SER A 252 13.85 -0.73 -8.99
C SER A 252 14.82 -0.98 -7.84
N ILE A 253 15.56 0.07 -7.44
CA ILE A 253 16.50 0.02 -6.32
C ILE A 253 15.91 0.59 -5.03
N MET A 254 14.83 1.36 -5.12
CA MET A 254 14.16 1.97 -3.97
C MET A 254 12.75 2.43 -4.30
N ARG A 255 11.93 2.64 -3.27
CA ARG A 255 10.55 3.14 -3.39
C ARG A 255 10.30 4.26 -2.37
N GLY A 256 9.43 5.20 -2.73
CA GLY A 256 9.07 6.34 -1.87
C GLY A 256 10.11 7.46 -1.90
N CYS A 257 9.81 8.56 -1.22
CA CYS A 257 10.68 9.74 -1.19
C CYS A 257 10.44 10.56 0.08
N ASP A 258 11.51 10.91 0.79
CA ASP A 258 11.45 11.74 2.00
C ASP A 258 11.59 13.26 1.70
N ASN A 259 11.81 13.65 0.44
CA ASN A 259 11.86 15.06 0.06
C ASN A 259 10.45 15.67 -0.06
N MET A 260 10.20 16.72 0.73
CA MET A 260 8.93 17.48 0.74
C MET A 260 8.96 18.64 -0.25
N CYS A 261 9.13 18.35 -1.54
CA CYS A 261 9.04 19.37 -2.59
C CYS A 261 7.61 19.90 -2.68
N THR A 262 7.44 21.23 -2.79
CA THR A 262 6.13 21.91 -2.77
C THR A 262 5.13 21.43 -3.82
N TYR A 263 5.62 20.86 -4.92
CA TYR A 263 4.82 20.37 -6.05
C TYR A 263 4.65 18.85 -6.06
N CYS A 264 5.31 18.10 -5.17
CA CYS A 264 5.46 16.66 -5.32
C CYS A 264 4.42 15.87 -4.52
N ILE A 265 3.69 14.99 -5.22
CA ILE A 265 2.68 14.10 -4.63
C ILE A 265 3.27 12.77 -4.11
N VAL A 266 4.53 12.48 -4.44
CA VAL A 266 5.16 11.17 -4.19
C VAL A 266 5.15 10.76 -2.72
N PRO A 267 5.51 11.62 -1.74
CA PRO A 267 5.53 11.23 -0.33
C PRO A 267 4.17 10.69 0.16
N PHE A 268 3.08 11.16 -0.44
CA PHE A 268 1.71 10.78 -0.07
C PHE A 268 1.15 9.60 -0.86
N THR A 269 1.78 9.23 -1.97
CA THR A 269 1.28 8.16 -2.86
C THR A 269 2.19 6.94 -2.93
N ARG A 270 3.46 7.07 -2.52
CA ARG A 270 4.43 5.97 -2.41
C ARG A 270 5.11 5.91 -1.04
N GLY A 271 4.68 6.74 -0.10
CA GLY A 271 5.18 6.73 1.26
C GLY A 271 6.63 7.18 1.40
N ARG A 272 7.19 6.84 2.56
CA ARG A 272 8.56 7.15 2.93
C ARG A 272 9.57 6.38 2.09
N GLU A 273 10.76 6.93 2.03
CA GLU A 273 11.88 6.34 1.31
C GLU A 273 12.30 4.99 1.90
N ARG A 274 12.45 3.99 1.01
CA ARG A 274 12.84 2.62 1.34
C ARG A 274 13.82 2.10 0.31
N SER A 275 15.03 1.77 0.74
CA SER A 275 16.08 1.22 -0.12
C SER A 275 15.96 -0.30 -0.19
N ARG A 276 15.98 -0.86 -1.40
CA ARG A 276 16.00 -2.31 -1.63
C ARG A 276 17.37 -2.89 -1.24
N PRO A 277 17.46 -4.09 -0.65
CA PRO A 277 18.73 -4.73 -0.31
C PRO A 277 19.68 -4.85 -1.53
N VAL A 278 20.96 -4.50 -1.36
CA VAL A 278 21.97 -4.57 -2.44
C VAL A 278 22.06 -5.97 -3.06
N SER A 279 22.04 -7.02 -2.24
CA SER A 279 22.11 -8.42 -2.72
C SER A 279 20.99 -8.77 -3.68
N SER A 280 19.78 -8.26 -3.42
CA SER A 280 18.62 -8.45 -4.28
C SER A 280 18.75 -7.69 -5.60
N ILE A 281 19.26 -6.46 -5.57
CA ILE A 281 19.53 -5.66 -6.78
C ILE A 281 20.59 -6.35 -7.64
N LEU A 282 21.71 -6.78 -7.06
CA LEU A 282 22.80 -7.43 -7.79
C LEU A 282 22.35 -8.75 -8.43
N ARG A 283 21.56 -9.56 -7.72
CA ARG A 283 20.98 -10.79 -8.25
C ARG A 283 20.09 -10.53 -9.46
N GLU A 284 19.26 -9.49 -9.41
CA GLU A 284 18.40 -9.14 -10.55
C GLU A 284 19.22 -8.68 -11.76
N VAL A 285 20.24 -7.86 -11.55
CA VAL A 285 21.15 -7.40 -12.62
C VAL A 285 21.92 -8.58 -13.24
N GLU A 286 22.38 -9.52 -12.43
CA GLU A 286 23.06 -10.74 -12.88
C GLU A 286 22.12 -11.60 -13.74
N GLN A 287 20.89 -11.85 -13.29
CA GLN A 287 19.88 -12.57 -14.06
C GLN A 287 19.55 -11.89 -15.39
N LEU A 288 19.51 -10.55 -15.43
CA LEU A 288 19.29 -9.80 -16.67
C LEU A 288 20.50 -9.90 -17.61
N SER A 289 21.71 -9.88 -17.06
CA SER A 289 22.95 -10.09 -17.80
C SER A 289 22.98 -11.46 -18.47
N GLU A 290 22.66 -12.52 -17.74
CA GLU A 290 22.58 -13.90 -18.25
C GLU A 290 21.55 -14.05 -19.38
N LYS A 291 20.45 -13.28 -19.31
CA LYS A 291 19.43 -13.21 -20.36
C LYS A 291 19.83 -12.37 -21.58
N GLY A 292 21.03 -11.80 -21.58
CA GLY A 292 21.57 -11.03 -22.71
C GLY A 292 21.14 -9.56 -22.75
N VAL A 293 20.57 -9.02 -21.67
CA VAL A 293 20.28 -7.58 -21.55
C VAL A 293 21.59 -6.80 -21.61
N LYS A 294 21.62 -5.72 -22.39
CA LYS A 294 22.82 -4.89 -22.60
C LYS A 294 22.79 -3.56 -21.84
N GLU A 295 21.61 -3.10 -21.41
CA GLU A 295 21.45 -1.87 -20.64
C GLU A 295 20.50 -2.07 -19.46
N VAL A 296 20.91 -1.67 -18.26
CA VAL A 296 20.04 -1.62 -17.07
C VAL A 296 19.89 -0.17 -16.63
N THR A 297 18.64 0.27 -16.45
CA THR A 297 18.33 1.55 -15.83
C THR A 297 17.81 1.35 -14.41
N LEU A 298 18.58 1.79 -13.43
CA LEU A 298 18.21 1.83 -12.01
C LEU A 298 17.11 2.88 -11.78
N LEU A 299 16.02 2.43 -11.18
CA LEU A 299 14.84 3.25 -10.90
C LEU A 299 14.67 3.51 -9.41
N GLY A 300 14.24 4.73 -9.11
CA GLY A 300 13.86 5.21 -7.79
C GLY A 300 13.12 6.53 -7.94
N GLN A 301 12.39 6.96 -6.91
CA GLN A 301 11.86 8.33 -6.89
C GLN A 301 12.94 9.36 -6.59
N ASN A 302 13.99 8.95 -5.87
CA ASN A 302 15.18 9.75 -5.58
C ASN A 302 16.42 8.85 -5.55
N VAL A 303 16.95 8.47 -6.71
CA VAL A 303 17.98 7.40 -6.79
C VAL A 303 19.26 7.69 -6.02
N ASN A 304 19.60 8.96 -5.84
CA ASN A 304 20.82 9.39 -5.18
C ASN A 304 20.70 9.45 -3.65
N SER A 305 19.50 9.32 -3.08
CA SER A 305 19.34 9.13 -1.64
C SER A 305 19.44 7.66 -1.19
N TYR A 306 19.65 6.72 -2.12
CA TYR A 306 19.82 5.30 -1.78
C TYR A 306 20.79 5.10 -0.63
N ARG A 307 20.30 4.48 0.44
CA ARG A 307 21.04 4.29 1.68
C ARG A 307 20.56 3.07 2.44
N LEU A 308 21.51 2.23 2.81
CA LEU A 308 21.40 1.19 3.81
C LEU A 308 22.47 1.44 4.88
N VAL A 309 22.42 0.67 5.98
CA VAL A 309 23.37 0.80 7.10
C VAL A 309 24.83 0.73 6.62
N THR A 310 25.12 -0.13 5.64
CA THR A 310 26.47 -0.42 5.15
C THR A 310 26.76 0.12 3.75
N TYR A 311 25.74 0.59 3.02
CA TYR A 311 25.87 0.94 1.61
C TYR A 311 25.22 2.29 1.30
N ASN A 312 25.86 3.07 0.45
CA ASN A 312 25.31 4.30 -0.12
C ASN A 312 25.24 4.17 -1.66
N THR A 313 24.71 5.19 -2.32
CA THR A 313 24.59 5.26 -3.79
C THR A 313 25.90 4.94 -4.51
N LYS A 314 27.04 5.53 -4.10
CA LYS A 314 28.37 5.27 -4.70
C LYS A 314 28.74 3.79 -4.64
N ASN A 315 28.60 3.18 -3.47
CA ASN A 315 28.89 1.76 -3.28
C ASN A 315 27.98 0.85 -4.11
N LEU A 316 26.68 1.21 -4.22
CA LEU A 316 25.74 0.47 -5.05
C LEU A 316 26.14 0.53 -6.52
N LEU A 317 26.40 1.72 -7.06
CA LEU A 317 26.77 1.91 -8.46
C LEU A 317 28.03 1.14 -8.84
N ASN A 318 29.08 1.21 -8.01
CA ASN A 318 30.31 0.44 -8.22
C ASN A 318 30.06 -1.06 -8.25
N ARG A 319 29.21 -1.58 -7.35
CA ARG A 319 28.90 -3.01 -7.29
C ARG A 319 28.07 -3.48 -8.49
N VAL A 320 27.11 -2.66 -8.93
CA VAL A 320 26.29 -2.97 -10.11
C VAL A 320 27.13 -2.94 -11.37
N ALA A 321 28.01 -1.95 -11.54
CA ALA A 321 28.94 -1.87 -12.67
C ALA A 321 29.91 -3.07 -12.73
N ALA A 322 30.30 -3.60 -11.56
CA ALA A 322 31.17 -4.76 -11.48
C ALA A 322 30.49 -6.11 -11.85
N VAL A 323 29.16 -6.18 -11.92
CA VAL A 323 28.44 -7.43 -12.28
C VAL A 323 28.75 -7.83 -13.72
N ASN A 324 28.69 -6.87 -14.65
CA ASN A 324 29.06 -7.09 -16.04
C ASN A 324 29.65 -5.80 -16.64
N PRO A 325 30.98 -5.73 -16.85
CA PRO A 325 31.63 -4.54 -17.42
C PRO A 325 31.17 -4.16 -18.84
N GLU A 326 30.57 -5.09 -19.60
CA GLU A 326 30.01 -4.80 -20.93
C GLU A 326 28.57 -4.28 -20.88
N MET A 327 27.93 -4.33 -19.71
CA MET A 327 26.55 -3.86 -19.54
C MET A 327 26.54 -2.37 -19.22
N ARG A 328 25.73 -1.61 -19.95
CA ARG A 328 25.55 -0.19 -19.68
C ARG A 328 24.63 0.01 -18.48
N ILE A 329 25.11 0.73 -17.48
CA ILE A 329 24.32 1.08 -16.28
C ILE A 329 23.88 2.55 -16.38
N ARG A 330 22.57 2.79 -16.19
CA ARG A 330 21.98 4.13 -16.11
C ARG A 330 21.21 4.26 -14.81
N PHE A 331 20.98 5.48 -14.36
CA PHE A 331 19.98 5.79 -13.34
C PHE A 331 19.19 7.04 -13.74
N THR A 332 18.00 7.22 -13.18
CA THR A 332 17.13 8.36 -13.47
C THR A 332 16.52 8.93 -12.20
N SER A 333 15.99 10.16 -12.29
CA SER A 333 15.40 10.87 -11.14
C SER A 333 16.37 11.18 -9.98
N PRO A 334 17.60 11.69 -10.26
CA PRO A 334 18.41 12.24 -9.18
C PRO A 334 17.79 13.54 -8.65
N HIS A 335 17.76 13.73 -7.34
CA HIS A 335 17.35 15.00 -6.73
C HIS A 335 18.58 15.90 -6.48
N PRO A 336 18.62 17.16 -6.95
CA PRO A 336 19.82 18.01 -6.88
C PRO A 336 20.41 18.20 -5.49
N LYS A 337 19.57 18.23 -4.45
CA LYS A 337 20.00 18.35 -3.04
C LYS A 337 20.87 17.17 -2.59
N ASP A 338 20.64 15.99 -3.15
CA ASP A 338 21.21 14.72 -2.69
C ASP A 338 22.35 14.24 -3.63
N PHE A 339 22.97 15.13 -4.40
CA PHE A 339 23.94 14.80 -5.45
C PHE A 339 25.37 15.21 -5.05
N PRO A 340 26.08 14.40 -4.24
CA PRO A 340 27.45 14.71 -3.85
C PRO A 340 28.43 14.47 -5.00
N ASP A 341 29.60 15.13 -4.96
CA ASP A 341 30.68 14.98 -5.94
C ASP A 341 31.12 13.51 -6.09
N GLU A 342 31.06 12.73 -5.02
CA GLU A 342 31.30 11.28 -5.02
C GLU A 342 30.48 10.50 -6.05
N VAL A 343 29.24 10.91 -6.33
CA VAL A 343 28.39 10.27 -7.35
C VAL A 343 28.80 10.72 -8.76
N VAL A 344 29.29 11.96 -8.91
CA VAL A 344 29.87 12.46 -10.16
C VAL A 344 31.11 11.66 -10.53
N GLU A 345 32.02 11.45 -9.57
CA GLU A 345 33.27 10.71 -9.77
C GLU A 345 33.04 9.30 -10.31
N VAL A 346 32.04 8.59 -9.77
CA VAL A 346 31.67 7.25 -10.23
C VAL A 346 31.23 7.28 -11.69
N ASN A 347 30.43 8.26 -12.09
CA ASN A 347 29.95 8.38 -13.48
C ASN A 347 31.06 8.67 -14.49
N THR A 348 32.18 9.25 -14.04
CA THR A 348 33.34 9.50 -14.89
C THR A 348 34.35 8.34 -14.92
N SER A 349 34.22 7.39 -13.99
CA SER A 349 35.16 6.28 -13.83
C SER A 349 34.85 5.06 -14.70
N TYR A 350 33.65 5.00 -15.30
CA TYR A 350 33.17 3.86 -16.09
C TYR A 350 32.64 4.31 -17.45
#